data_AF-A0A2E0QQ97-F1
#
_entry.id   AF-A0A2E0QQ97-F1
#
_cell.length_a   1.000
_cell.length_b   1.000
_cell.length_c   1.000
_cell.angle_alpha   90.00
_cell.angle_beta   90.00
_cell.angle_gamma   90.00
#
_symmetry.space_group_name_H-M   'P 1'
#
loop_
_entity.id
_entity.type
_entity.pdbx_description
1 polymer ?
#
loop_
_entity_poly.entity_id
_entity_poly.type
_entity_poly.pdbx_seq_one_letter_code
_entity_poly.pdbx_strand_id
1 'polypeptide(L)' 'MRLWISLCTLLALSTASVSAQRPGGKAKDTGPLPLLGKELPDVSAYDETGEPFALRQRLKGKHGVIIFGCLT' A
#
# COMPACT_ATOMS: atom_id res chain seq x y z
N MET A 1 -1.16 35.12 36.36
CA MET A 1 0.02 34.42 35.80
C MET A 1 -0.23 32.95 35.37
N ARG A 2 -1.41 32.36 35.62
CA ARG A 2 -1.72 30.95 35.26
C ARG A 2 -2.35 30.72 33.87
N LEU A 3 -2.81 31.77 33.18
CA LEU A 3 -3.45 31.64 31.86
C LEU A 3 -2.46 31.48 30.70
N TRP A 4 -1.22 31.95 30.86
CA TRP A 4 -0.27 32.02 29.74
C TRP A 4 0.38 30.66 29.42
N ILE A 5 0.56 29.81 30.44
CA ILE A 5 1.17 28.48 30.31
C ILE A 5 0.24 27.55 29.50
N SER A 6 -1.08 27.70 29.66
CA SER A 6 -2.07 26.90 28.94
C SER A 6 -2.19 27.27 27.46
N LEU A 7 -1.84 28.51 27.09
CA LEU A 7 -1.89 28.97 25.70
C LEU A 7 -0.69 28.45 24.88
N CYS A 8 0.48 28.28 25.51
CA CYS A 8 1.66 27.71 24.86
C CYS A 8 1.54 26.19 24.61
N THR A 9 0.86 25.44 25.48
CA THR A 9 0.67 23.98 25.28
C THR A 9 -0.31 23.66 24.17
N LEU A 10 -1.32 24.50 23.92
CA LEU A 10 -2.29 24.29 22.83
C LEU A 10 -1.72 24.59 21.44
N LEU A 11 -0.75 25.51 21.32
CA LEU A 11 -0.16 25.87 20.02
C LEU A 11 0.83 24.81 19.50
N ALA A 12 1.35 23.94 20.36
CA ALA A 12 2.35 22.93 19.98
C ALA A 12 1.75 21.65 19.36
N LEU A 13 0.42 21.46 19.41
CA LEU A 13 -0.22 20.21 18.96
C LEU A 13 -0.56 20.18 17.45
N SER A 14 -0.34 21.27 16.71
CA SER A 14 -0.86 21.43 15.35
C SER A 14 0.14 21.14 14.21
N THR A 15 1.39 20.75 14.48
CA THR A 15 2.42 20.60 13.41
C THR A 15 3.02 19.20 13.23
N ALA A 16 2.49 18.16 13.87
CA ALA A 16 2.99 16.80 13.65
C ALA A 16 2.38 16.14 12.40
N SER A 17 2.48 16.79 11.22
CA SER A 17 2.37 16.10 9.93
C SER A 17 3.76 15.75 9.43
N VAL A 18 4.46 14.88 10.15
CA VAL A 18 5.65 14.20 9.63
C VAL A 18 5.16 13.16 8.64
N SER A 19 5.13 13.53 7.36
CA SER A 19 5.14 12.55 6.27
C SER A 19 6.53 11.91 6.27
N ALA A 20 6.63 10.75 6.91
CA ALA A 20 7.80 9.90 6.81
C ALA A 20 7.88 9.36 5.37
N GLN A 21 8.55 10.08 4.47
CA GLN A 21 8.99 9.53 3.19
C GLN A 21 9.95 8.38 3.48
N ARG A 22 9.42 7.16 3.46
CA ARG A 22 10.21 5.94 3.46
C ARG A 22 11.11 6.00 2.22
N PRO A 23 12.44 5.90 2.36
CA PRO A 23 13.32 5.73 1.22
C PRO A 23 12.79 4.55 0.41
N GLY A 24 12.50 4.77 -0.87
CA GLY A 24 12.09 3.73 -1.80
C GLY A 24 13.16 2.66 -1.85
N GLY A 25 13.01 1.63 -1.02
CA GLY A 25 13.83 0.43 -1.07
C GLY A 25 13.63 -0.13 -2.46
N LYS A 26 14.74 -0.26 -3.21
CA LYS A 26 14.71 -0.94 -4.50
C LYS A 26 13.97 -2.25 -4.30
N ALA A 27 12.86 -2.43 -5.03
CA ALA A 27 12.14 -3.68 -5.06
C ALA A 27 13.19 -4.75 -5.39
N LYS A 28 13.57 -5.51 -4.37
CA LYS A 28 14.44 -6.66 -4.53
C LYS A 28 13.64 -7.56 -5.47
N ASP A 29 14.20 -7.85 -6.64
CA ASP A 29 13.54 -8.65 -7.66
C ASP A 29 13.28 -10.05 -7.06
N THR A 30 12.10 -10.22 -6.46
CA THR A 30 11.73 -11.37 -5.64
C THR A 30 11.16 -12.45 -6.54
N GLY A 31 12.06 -13.12 -7.24
CA GLY A 31 11.79 -14.41 -7.86
C GLY A 31 11.28 -14.36 -9.30
N PRO A 32 11.39 -15.49 -10.01
CA PRO A 32 10.97 -15.61 -11.40
C PRO A 32 9.46 -15.39 -11.52
N LEU A 33 9.04 -14.73 -12.61
CA LEU A 33 7.63 -14.64 -12.98
C LEU A 33 7.01 -16.05 -13.03
N PRO A 34 5.74 -16.21 -12.64
CA PRO A 34 5.08 -17.50 -12.68
C PRO A 34 5.15 -18.07 -14.10
N LEU A 35 5.72 -19.27 -14.21
CA LEU A 35 5.89 -19.98 -15.48
C LEU A 35 4.51 -20.30 -16.07
N LEU A 36 4.40 -20.19 -17.41
CA LEU A 36 3.17 -20.54 -18.14
C LEU A 36 2.70 -21.96 -17.79
N GLY A 37 1.38 -22.12 -17.63
CA GLY A 37 0.77 -23.41 -17.28
C GLY A 37 0.84 -23.78 -15.80
N LYS A 38 1.46 -22.96 -14.95
CA LYS A 38 1.37 -23.11 -13.49
C LYS A 38 0.08 -22.47 -12.98
N GLU A 39 -0.42 -22.99 -11.86
CA GLU A 39 -1.53 -22.38 -11.17
C GLU A 39 -1.18 -20.96 -10.73
N LEU A 40 -2.13 -20.03 -10.85
CA LEU A 40 -1.96 -18.67 -10.35
C LEU A 40 -1.58 -18.72 -8.86
N PRO A 41 -0.54 -18.03 -8.38
CA PRO A 41 -0.18 -18.07 -6.97
C PRO A 41 -1.32 -17.58 -6.06
N ASP A 42 -1.30 -17.98 -4.80
CA ASP A 42 -2.27 -17.46 -3.83
C ASP A 42 -1.83 -16.06 -3.39
N VAL A 43 -2.40 -15.05 -4.03
CA VAL A 43 -2.08 -13.64 -3.83
C VAL A 43 -3.34 -12.82 -3.60
N SER A 44 -3.27 -11.92 -2.63
CA SER A 44 -4.28 -10.89 -2.40
C SER A 44 -3.86 -9.57 -3.02
N ALA A 45 -4.85 -8.80 -3.46
CA ALA A 45 -4.69 -7.45 -3.95
C ALA A 45 -5.73 -6.54 -3.28
N TYR A 46 -5.55 -5.23 -3.41
CA TYR A 46 -6.49 -4.23 -2.95
C TYR A 46 -7.14 -3.57 -4.16
N ASP A 47 -8.43 -3.27 -4.06
CA ASP A 47 -9.12 -2.51 -5.09
C ASP A 47 -8.91 -0.99 -4.90
N GLU A 48 -9.56 -0.19 -5.76
CA GLU A 48 -9.46 1.27 -5.73
C GLU A 48 -10.00 1.91 -4.43
N THR A 49 -10.82 1.18 -3.68
CA THR A 49 -11.36 1.62 -2.39
C THR A 49 -10.49 1.17 -1.21
N GLY A 50 -9.47 0.34 -1.46
CA GLY A 50 -8.62 -0.25 -0.44
C GLY A 50 -9.20 -1.54 0.16
N GLU A 51 -10.23 -2.13 -0.43
CA GLU A 51 -10.79 -3.39 0.03
C GLU A 51 -9.96 -4.58 -0.49
N PRO A 52 -9.57 -5.52 0.39
CA PRO A 52 -8.76 -6.67 -0.02
C PRO A 52 -9.60 -7.71 -0.79
N PHE A 53 -9.00 -8.31 -1.81
CA PHE A 53 -9.57 -9.45 -2.52
C PHE A 53 -8.52 -10.51 -2.88
N ALA A 54 -8.94 -11.77 -2.90
CA ALA A 54 -8.11 -12.86 -3.40
C ALA A 54 -8.19 -12.93 -4.93
N LEU A 55 -7.04 -12.86 -5.62
CA LEU A 55 -6.97 -12.88 -7.09
C LEU A 55 -7.53 -14.18 -7.67
N ARG A 56 -7.23 -15.32 -7.05
CA ARG A 56 -7.77 -16.63 -7.44
C ARG A 56 -9.30 -16.63 -7.45
N GLN A 57 -9.95 -16.04 -6.44
CA GLN A 57 -11.41 -16.01 -6.35
C GLN A 57 -12.03 -15.13 -7.42
N ARG A 58 -11.43 -13.97 -7.73
CA ARG A 58 -11.94 -13.03 -8.75
C ARG A 58 -11.75 -13.53 -10.18
N LEU A 59 -10.66 -14.25 -10.45
CA LEU A 59 -10.26 -14.68 -11.79
C LEU A 59 -10.62 -16.14 -12.12
N LYS A 60 -11.15 -16.91 -11.16
CA LYS A 60 -11.53 -18.31 -11.40
C LYS A 60 -12.51 -18.43 -12.57
N GLY A 61 -12.16 -19.27 -13.55
CA GLY A 61 -12.98 -19.52 -14.74
C GLY A 61 -13.03 -18.36 -15.74
N LYS A 62 -12.22 -17.32 -15.55
CA LYS A 62 -12.13 -16.16 -16.45
C LYS A 62 -10.72 -16.05 -17.02
N HIS A 63 -10.62 -15.63 -18.28
CA HIS A 63 -9.35 -15.17 -18.84
C HIS A 63 -9.07 -13.75 -18.31
N GLY A 64 -7.96 -13.56 -17.61
CA GLY A 64 -7.57 -12.27 -17.03
C GLY A 64 -6.15 -11.91 -17.39
N VAL A 65 -5.90 -10.62 -17.61
CA VAL A 65 -4.56 -10.06 -17.85
C VAL A 65 -4.19 -9.19 -16.65
N ILE A 66 -3.05 -9.46 -16.02
CA ILE A 66 -2.52 -8.67 -14.91
C ILE A 66 -1.38 -7.82 -15.44
N ILE A 67 -1.49 -6.50 -15.29
CA ILE A 67 -0.49 -5.54 -15.75
C ILE A 67 0.18 -4.94 -14.50
N PHE A 68 1.49 -5.13 -14.40
CA PHE A 68 2.30 -4.47 -13.37
C PHE A 68 2.86 -3.17 -13.94
N GLY A 69 2.55 -2.06 -13.28
CA GLY A 69 3.09 -0.73 -13.61
C GLY A 69 3.54 -0.03 -12.33
N CYS A 70 4.48 0.91 -12.47
CA CYS A 70 4.78 1.86 -11.41
C CYS A 70 3.82 3.04 -11.51
N LEU A 71 3.27 3.46 -10.36
CA LEU A 71 2.63 4.75 -10.22
C LEU A 71 3.76 5.76 -10.00
N THR A 72 3.93 6.70 -10.94
CA THR A 72 4.99 7.72 -10.94
C THR A 72 4.93 8.60 -9.70
#